data_AF-A0A7M3ZSP0-F1
#
_entry.id   AF-A0A7M3ZSP0-F1
#
_cell.length_a   1.000
_cell.length_b   1.000
_cell.length_c   1.000
_cell.angle_alpha   90.00
_cell.angle_beta   90.00
_cell.angle_gamma   90.00
#
_symmetry.space_group_name_H-M   'P 1'
#
loop_
_entity.id
_entity.type
_entity.pdbx_description
1 polymer ?
#
loop_
_entity_poly.entity_id
_entity_poly.type
_entity_poly.pdbx_seq_one_letter_code
_entity_poly.pdbx_strand_id
1 'polypeptide(L)'
;MGEEAAASAADEARIASLAEELARHSHLYYNLAQPEISDAEFDRMWDELRRLDPNHPQLHRVGADVSPGSVKVDHLFPMRSLDKATTAEELNHFVNATTSGATRFLSQPKLDGSALSLEYRMGRLVRAATRGSGERGEDVTRNARKIANVPHTLPVPVDVHVRGEVVMPLA
;
A
#
# COMPACT_ATOMS: atom_id res chain seq x y z
N MET A 1 18.16 -15.15 44.93
CA MET A 1 18.94 -15.15 43.67
C MET A 1 18.34 -16.05 42.58
N GLY A 2 17.72 -17.19 42.87
CA GLY A 2 17.12 -18.05 41.83
C GLY A 2 15.75 -17.58 41.29
N GLU A 3 14.87 -17.04 42.14
CA GLU A 3 13.52 -16.58 41.73
C GLU A 3 13.54 -15.27 40.92
N GLU A 4 14.38 -14.30 41.28
CA GLU A 4 14.51 -13.04 40.54
C GLU A 4 15.08 -13.24 39.13
N ALA A 5 16.02 -14.17 38.95
CA ALA A 5 16.57 -14.50 37.64
C ALA A 5 15.55 -15.25 36.76
N ALA A 6 14.71 -16.11 37.35
CA ALA A 6 13.64 -16.79 36.64
C ALA A 6 12.49 -15.85 36.25
N ALA A 7 12.14 -14.88 37.11
CA ALA A 7 11.16 -13.84 36.81
C ALA A 7 11.64 -12.90 35.68
N SER A 8 12.92 -12.50 35.71
CA SER A 8 13.53 -11.69 34.65
C SER A 8 13.51 -12.40 33.28
N ALA A 9 13.82 -13.71 33.25
CA ALA A 9 13.79 -14.48 32.01
C ALA A 9 12.37 -14.70 31.46
N ALA A 10 11.38 -14.84 32.35
CA ALA A 10 9.97 -14.93 31.97
C ALA A 10 9.43 -13.61 31.42
N ASP A 11 9.84 -12.48 32.01
CA ASP A 11 9.49 -11.13 31.53
C ASP A 11 10.12 -10.84 30.17
N GLU A 12 11.39 -11.22 29.95
CA GLU A 12 12.05 -11.09 28.63
C GLU A 12 11.34 -11.90 27.54
N ALA A 13 10.98 -13.15 27.83
CA ALA A 13 10.23 -14.00 26.91
C ALA A 13 8.84 -13.41 26.60
N ARG A 14 8.17 -12.84 27.62
CA ARG A 14 6.86 -12.19 27.44
C ARG A 14 6.97 -10.91 26.61
N ILE A 15 7.97 -10.08 26.86
CA ILE A 15 8.26 -8.86 26.08
C ILE A 15 8.48 -9.23 24.61
N ALA A 16 9.30 -10.24 24.32
CA ALA A 16 9.57 -10.69 22.97
C ALA A 16 8.29 -11.18 22.26
N SER A 17 7.49 -12.00 22.93
CA SER A 17 6.21 -12.51 22.41
C SER A 17 5.22 -11.38 22.13
N LEU A 18 5.04 -10.43 23.05
CA LEU A 18 4.15 -9.28 22.87
C LEU A 18 4.60 -8.40 21.70
N ALA A 19 5.91 -8.17 21.58
CA ALA A 19 6.46 -7.38 20.47
C ALA A 19 6.19 -8.04 19.11
N GLU A 20 6.33 -9.37 19.01
CA GLU A 20 6.03 -10.14 17.81
C GLU A 20 4.54 -10.10 17.46
N GLU A 21 3.65 -10.34 18.44
CA GLU A 21 2.20 -10.30 18.25
C GLU A 21 1.74 -8.91 17.80
N LEU A 22 2.21 -7.84 18.46
CA LEU A 22 1.91 -6.46 18.07
C LEU A 22 2.40 -6.16 16.66
N ALA A 23 3.60 -6.61 16.28
CA ALA A 23 4.10 -6.43 14.92
C ALA A 23 3.22 -7.13 13.89
N ARG A 24 2.83 -8.38 14.16
CA ARG A 24 1.96 -9.19 13.29
C ARG A 24 0.58 -8.57 13.11
N HIS A 25 -0.07 -8.20 14.22
CA HIS A 25 -1.40 -7.60 14.17
C HIS A 25 -1.40 -6.21 13.56
N SER A 26 -0.34 -5.42 13.79
CA SER A 26 -0.15 -4.14 13.09
C SER A 26 -0.02 -4.37 11.59
N HIS A 27 0.74 -5.38 11.16
CA HIS A 27 0.87 -5.72 9.74
C HIS A 27 -0.47 -6.15 9.12
N LEU A 28 -1.18 -7.05 9.78
CA LEU A 28 -2.51 -7.51 9.35
C LEU A 28 -3.50 -6.35 9.19
N TYR A 29 -3.51 -5.43 10.14
CA TYR A 29 -4.40 -4.28 10.11
C TYR A 29 -4.01 -3.25 9.02
N TYR A 30 -2.74 -2.81 9.00
CA TYR A 30 -2.32 -1.69 8.16
C TYR A 30 -1.93 -2.09 6.74
N ASN A 31 -1.32 -3.26 6.56
CA ASN A 31 -0.75 -3.67 5.27
C ASN A 31 -1.62 -4.70 4.55
N LEU A 32 -2.41 -5.50 5.26
CA LEU A 32 -3.26 -6.53 4.65
C LEU A 32 -4.75 -6.23 4.74
N ALA A 33 -5.16 -5.27 5.58
CA ALA A 33 -6.55 -4.98 5.91
C ALA A 33 -7.36 -6.23 6.33
N GLN A 34 -6.71 -7.16 7.04
CA GLN A 34 -7.25 -8.42 7.54
C GLN A 34 -7.07 -8.52 9.06
N PRO A 35 -7.73 -7.66 9.85
CA PRO A 35 -7.60 -7.71 11.30
C PRO A 35 -8.15 -9.03 11.85
N GLU A 36 -7.36 -9.70 12.69
CA GLU A 36 -7.76 -10.94 13.36
C GLU A 36 -8.28 -10.71 14.78
N ILE A 37 -7.96 -9.56 15.37
CA ILE A 37 -8.32 -9.18 16.73
C ILE A 37 -8.98 -7.83 16.75
N SER A 38 -9.73 -7.57 17.82
CA SER A 38 -10.33 -6.27 18.09
C SER A 38 -9.30 -5.24 18.55
N ASP A 39 -9.62 -3.96 18.38
CA ASP A 39 -8.80 -2.84 18.87
C ASP A 39 -8.55 -2.98 20.39
N ALA A 40 -9.56 -3.42 21.15
CA ALA A 40 -9.43 -3.62 22.59
C ALA A 40 -8.45 -4.77 22.95
N GLU A 41 -8.33 -5.81 22.12
CA GLU A 41 -7.32 -6.86 22.31
C GLU A 41 -5.92 -6.35 21.99
N PHE A 42 -5.79 -5.56 20.92
CA PHE A 42 -4.53 -4.93 20.56
C PHE A 42 -4.03 -3.98 21.65
N ASP A 43 -4.92 -3.11 22.16
CA ASP A 43 -4.61 -2.15 23.21
C ASP A 43 -4.14 -2.85 24.49
N ARG A 44 -4.77 -3.98 24.86
CA ARG A 44 -4.33 -4.77 26.03
C ARG A 44 -2.90 -5.30 25.88
N MET A 45 -2.55 -5.83 24.71
CA MET A 45 -1.18 -6.30 24.46
C MET A 45 -0.18 -5.12 24.45
N TRP A 46 -0.58 -3.99 23.89
CA TRP A 46 0.25 -2.79 23.83
C TRP A 46 0.52 -2.21 25.23
N ASP A 47 -0.52 -2.09 26.06
CA ASP A 47 -0.41 -1.64 27.45
C ASP A 47 0.43 -2.61 28.29
N GLU A 48 0.30 -3.92 28.07
CA GLU A 48 1.13 -4.92 28.74
C GLU A 48 2.61 -4.77 28.36
N LEU A 49 2.91 -4.63 27.06
CA LEU A 49 4.28 -4.39 26.60
C LEU A 49 4.83 -3.09 27.18
N ARG A 50 4.05 -2.02 27.18
CA ARG A 50 4.46 -0.73 27.74
C ARG A 50 4.72 -0.80 29.24
N ARG A 51 3.97 -1.62 29.98
CA ARG A 51 4.19 -1.84 31.41
C ARG A 51 5.48 -2.61 31.68
N LEU A 52 5.80 -3.59 30.83
CA LEU A 52 7.00 -4.44 30.98
C LEU A 52 8.28 -3.76 30.48
N ASP A 53 8.22 -3.11 29.31
CA ASP A 53 9.30 -2.32 28.73
C ASP A 53 8.75 -1.05 28.06
N PRO A 54 8.68 0.07 28.81
CA PRO A 54 8.16 1.35 28.31
C PRO A 54 8.92 1.94 27.12
N ASN A 55 10.17 1.52 26.90
CA ASN A 55 11.04 2.05 25.84
C ASN A 55 11.18 1.07 24.68
N HIS A 56 10.42 -0.04 24.66
CA HIS A 56 10.54 -1.05 23.63
C HIS A 56 10.25 -0.45 22.24
N PRO A 57 11.13 -0.63 21.23
CA PRO A 57 10.96 -0.02 19.90
C PRO A 57 9.64 -0.34 19.21
N GLN A 58 9.04 -1.49 19.51
CA GLN A 58 7.75 -1.91 18.93
C GLN A 58 6.59 -0.98 19.30
N LEU A 59 6.63 -0.30 20.46
CA LEU A 59 5.59 0.64 20.88
C LEU A 59 5.47 1.85 19.94
N HIS A 60 6.50 2.10 19.13
CA HIS A 60 6.56 3.19 18.17
C HIS A 60 6.46 2.73 16.70
N ARG A 61 6.31 1.42 16.46
CA ARG A 61 6.21 0.84 15.12
C ARG A 61 4.75 0.62 14.75
N VAL A 62 4.28 1.35 13.75
CA VAL A 62 2.92 1.23 13.21
C VAL A 62 3.02 0.77 11.75
N GLY A 63 2.53 -0.43 11.44
CA GLY A 63 2.28 -0.90 10.07
C GLY A 63 3.46 -0.75 9.11
N ALA A 64 4.68 -1.09 9.55
CA ALA A 64 5.90 -0.79 8.82
C ALA A 64 5.88 -1.40 7.40
N ASP A 65 5.72 -0.54 6.40
CA ASP A 65 5.82 -0.93 5.00
C ASP A 65 7.26 -1.37 4.66
N VAL A 66 7.38 -2.32 3.72
CA VAL A 66 8.67 -2.76 3.19
C VAL A 66 9.42 -1.59 2.53
N SER A 67 10.75 -1.70 2.46
CA SER A 67 11.57 -0.74 1.72
C SER A 67 11.12 -0.69 0.25
N PRO A 68 10.89 0.50 -0.32
CA PRO A 68 10.48 0.63 -1.72
C PRO A 68 11.46 -0.07 -2.66
N GLY A 69 10.94 -0.73 -3.69
CA GLY A 69 11.75 -1.40 -4.72
C GLY A 69 12.33 -2.75 -4.29
N SER A 70 12.21 -3.14 -3.02
CA SER A 70 12.78 -4.41 -2.52
C SER A 70 11.95 -5.65 -2.86
N VAL A 71 10.65 -5.47 -3.11
CA VAL A 71 9.71 -6.55 -3.39
C VAL A 71 9.08 -6.35 -4.76
N LYS A 72 9.06 -7.41 -5.57
CA LYS A 72 8.31 -7.41 -6.83
C LYS A 72 6.85 -7.78 -6.58
N VAL A 73 5.95 -7.11 -7.30
CA VAL A 73 4.51 -7.31 -7.17
C VAL A 73 3.95 -7.72 -8.52
N ASP A 74 3.24 -8.84 -8.57
CA ASP A 74 2.47 -9.21 -9.75
C ASP A 74 1.14 -8.44 -9.75
N HIS A 75 0.83 -7.81 -10.88
CA HIS A 75 -0.38 -7.01 -11.01
C HIS A 75 -1.58 -7.93 -11.23
N LEU A 76 -2.58 -7.85 -10.35
CA LEU A 76 -3.83 -8.61 -10.49
C LEU A 76 -4.52 -8.35 -11.84
N PHE A 77 -4.43 -7.10 -12.30
CA PHE A 77 -4.85 -6.70 -13.63
C PHE A 77 -3.61 -6.19 -14.38
N PRO A 78 -3.32 -6.61 -15.61
CA PRO A 78 -2.20 -6.06 -16.37
C PRO A 78 -2.33 -4.55 -16.61
N MET A 79 -1.23 -3.81 -16.50
CA MET A 79 -1.10 -2.39 -16.83
C MET A 79 -0.63 -2.22 -18.29
N ARG A 80 -1.60 -2.14 -19.20
CA ARG A 80 -1.36 -2.01 -20.65
C ARG A 80 -0.87 -0.61 -21.02
N SER A 81 -0.19 -0.51 -22.16
CA SER A 81 0.09 0.75 -22.83
C SER A 81 -1.08 1.14 -23.73
N LEU A 82 -1.12 2.42 -24.11
CA LEU A 82 -2.00 2.91 -25.17
C LEU A 82 -1.21 2.99 -26.49
N ASP A 83 -1.89 2.74 -27.59
CA ASP A 83 -1.38 3.05 -28.92
C ASP A 83 -1.29 4.56 -29.13
N LYS A 84 -0.38 4.99 -30.01
CA LYS A 84 -0.10 6.39 -30.29
C LYS A 84 -0.68 6.77 -31.64
N ALA A 85 -1.34 7.92 -31.72
CA ALA A 85 -1.66 8.62 -32.95
C ALA A 85 -1.01 10.02 -32.93
N THR A 86 -0.43 10.42 -34.05
CA THR A 86 0.26 11.70 -34.25
C THR A 86 -0.23 12.47 -35.48
N THR A 87 -0.99 11.83 -36.36
CA THR A 87 -1.56 12.46 -37.55
C THR A 87 -3.09 12.50 -37.51
N ALA A 88 -3.69 13.34 -38.34
CA ALA A 88 -5.14 13.44 -38.46
C ALA A 88 -5.74 12.15 -39.04
N GLU A 89 -5.03 11.49 -39.96
CA GLU A 89 -5.43 10.23 -40.58
C GLU A 89 -5.46 9.10 -39.55
N GLU A 90 -4.45 8.99 -38.69
CA GLU A 90 -4.40 8.01 -37.60
C GLU A 90 -5.54 8.22 -36.60
N LEU A 91 -5.83 9.48 -36.26
CA LEU A 91 -6.93 9.80 -35.36
C LEU A 91 -8.30 9.49 -35.99
N ASN A 92 -8.48 9.82 -37.28
CA ASN A 92 -9.69 9.48 -38.03
C ASN A 92 -9.87 7.95 -38.12
N HIS A 93 -8.79 7.20 -38.29
CA HIS A 93 -8.84 5.74 -38.24
C HIS A 93 -9.28 5.25 -36.86
N PHE A 94 -8.70 5.76 -35.78
CA PHE A 94 -9.09 5.39 -34.42
C PHE A 94 -10.60 5.62 -34.17
N VAL A 95 -11.12 6.79 -34.54
CA VAL A 95 -12.54 7.12 -34.36
C VAL A 95 -13.43 6.21 -35.19
N ASN A 96 -13.17 6.08 -36.49
CA ASN A 96 -14.11 5.40 -37.38
C ASN A 96 -13.98 3.87 -37.35
N ALA A 97 -12.76 3.35 -37.25
CA ALA A 97 -12.50 1.91 -37.27
C ALA A 97 -12.40 1.33 -35.85
N THR A 98 -11.46 1.82 -35.03
CA THR A 98 -11.19 1.23 -33.71
C THR A 98 -12.38 1.38 -32.75
N THR A 99 -13.01 2.56 -32.71
CA THR A 99 -14.17 2.81 -31.82
C THR A 99 -15.51 2.51 -32.47
N SER A 100 -15.52 2.00 -33.71
CA SER A 100 -16.74 1.73 -34.50
C SER A 100 -17.64 2.97 -34.64
N GLY A 101 -17.04 4.14 -34.84
CA GLY A 101 -17.78 5.40 -35.06
C GLY A 101 -18.35 6.03 -33.79
N ALA A 102 -17.70 5.86 -32.63
CA ALA A 102 -18.12 6.53 -31.41
C ALA A 102 -18.13 8.07 -31.60
N THR A 103 -19.11 8.73 -30.98
CA THR A 103 -19.32 10.19 -31.14
C THR A 103 -19.05 10.99 -29.87
N ARG A 104 -18.77 10.30 -28.75
CA ARG A 104 -18.46 10.93 -27.46
C ARG A 104 -17.15 10.39 -26.93
N PHE A 105 -16.24 11.30 -26.62
CA PHE A 105 -14.91 10.99 -26.12
C PHE A 105 -14.63 11.79 -24.85
N LEU A 106 -13.97 11.15 -23.89
CA LEU A 106 -13.36 11.83 -22.76
C LEU A 106 -11.89 12.07 -23.11
N SER A 107 -11.53 13.34 -23.29
CA SER A 107 -10.14 13.73 -23.51
C SER A 107 -9.50 14.15 -22.20
N GLN A 108 -8.31 13.61 -21.92
CA GLN A 108 -7.51 13.96 -20.75
C GLN A 108 -6.06 14.21 -21.19
N PRO A 109 -5.35 15.16 -20.55
CA PRO A 109 -3.92 15.31 -20.79
C PRO A 109 -3.17 14.00 -20.52
N LYS A 110 -2.30 13.60 -21.45
CA LYS A 110 -1.36 12.50 -21.20
C LYS A 110 -0.24 13.03 -20.33
N LEU A 111 -0.32 12.76 -19.04
CA LEU A 111 0.73 13.10 -18.09
C LEU A 111 2.02 12.34 -18.44
N ASP A 112 3.15 13.04 -18.28
CA ASP A 112 4.49 12.47 -18.47
C ASP A 112 5.13 12.23 -17.10
N GLY A 113 5.10 10.98 -16.66
CA GLY A 113 5.52 10.61 -15.31
C GLY A 113 5.75 9.11 -15.19
N SER A 114 5.45 8.58 -14.01
CA SER A 114 5.53 7.15 -13.74
C SER A 114 4.16 6.58 -13.38
N ALA A 115 3.70 5.61 -14.18
CA ALA A 115 2.46 4.90 -13.91
C ALA A 115 2.50 4.14 -12.58
N LEU A 116 1.47 4.35 -11.76
CA LEU A 116 1.30 3.79 -10.43
C LEU A 116 -0.05 3.09 -10.31
N SER A 117 -0.05 1.93 -9.65
CA SER A 117 -1.24 1.18 -9.26
C SER A 117 -1.37 1.23 -7.73
N LEU A 118 -2.54 1.61 -7.23
CA LEU A 118 -2.89 1.65 -5.82
C LEU A 118 -3.96 0.59 -5.55
N GLU A 119 -3.71 -0.29 -4.60
CA GLU A 119 -4.67 -1.27 -4.12
C GLU A 119 -5.22 -0.81 -2.77
N TYR A 120 -6.53 -0.64 -2.74
CA TYR A 120 -7.29 -0.38 -1.53
C TYR A 120 -8.10 -1.62 -1.16
N ARG A 121 -8.09 -1.98 0.12
CA ARG A 121 -8.91 -3.04 0.70
C ARG A 121 -9.68 -2.51 1.88
N MET A 122 -11.00 -2.71 1.91
CA MET A 122 -11.88 -2.09 2.89
C MET A 122 -11.64 -0.57 3.02
N GLY A 123 -11.36 0.07 1.88
CA GLY A 123 -11.02 1.49 1.79
C GLY A 123 -9.60 1.86 2.24
N ARG A 124 -8.80 0.96 2.82
CA ARG A 124 -7.42 1.25 3.27
C ARG A 124 -6.40 0.97 2.18
N LEU A 125 -5.45 1.88 1.97
CA LEU A 125 -4.32 1.65 1.07
C LEU A 125 -3.45 0.54 1.64
N VAL A 126 -3.41 -0.61 0.97
CA VAL A 126 -2.63 -1.79 1.38
C VAL A 126 -1.40 -1.98 0.53
N ARG A 127 -1.42 -1.52 -0.74
CA ARG A 127 -0.29 -1.66 -1.65
C ARG A 127 -0.25 -0.54 -2.67
N ALA A 128 0.95 -0.09 -3.01
CA ALA A 128 1.21 0.68 -4.22
C ALA A 128 2.32 0.01 -5.02
N ALA A 129 2.14 -0.09 -6.33
CA ALA A 129 3.10 -0.74 -7.22
C ALA A 129 3.38 0.09 -8.48
N THR A 130 4.65 0.13 -8.88
CA THR A 130 5.05 0.70 -10.18
C THR A 130 4.54 -0.15 -11.33
N ARG A 131 4.47 0.41 -12.54
CA ARG A 131 4.09 -0.38 -13.73
C ARG A 131 5.05 -1.54 -14.02
N GLY A 132 6.36 -1.29 -13.97
CA GLY A 132 7.38 -2.27 -14.38
C GLY A 132 7.15 -2.78 -15.81
N SER A 133 7.03 -4.10 -15.98
CA SER A 133 6.74 -4.72 -17.29
C SER A 133 5.29 -4.56 -17.75
N GLY A 134 4.40 -4.08 -16.87
CA GLY A 134 2.96 -4.08 -17.06
C GLY A 134 2.27 -5.30 -16.43
N GLU A 135 2.97 -6.42 -16.27
CA GLU A 135 2.49 -7.59 -15.53
C GLU A 135 3.10 -7.67 -14.13
N ARG A 136 4.33 -7.19 -13.98
CA ARG A 136 5.06 -7.20 -12.71
C ARG A 136 5.73 -5.85 -12.48
N GLY A 137 5.48 -5.30 -11.30
CA GLY A 137 6.02 -4.03 -10.80
C GLY A 137 6.88 -4.20 -9.57
N GLU A 138 7.12 -3.08 -8.90
CA GLU A 138 7.83 -3.00 -7.62
C GLU A 138 6.91 -2.39 -6.56
N ASP A 139 6.95 -2.94 -5.35
CA ASP A 139 6.26 -2.37 -4.20
C ASP A 139 6.90 -1.02 -3.85
N VAL A 140 6.09 0.02 -3.90
CA VAL A 140 6.45 1.39 -3.55
C VAL A 140 5.44 1.99 -2.57
N THR A 141 4.75 1.15 -1.80
CA THR A 141 3.70 1.55 -0.83
C THR A 141 4.19 2.63 0.12
N ARG A 142 5.37 2.42 0.71
CA ARG A 142 6.02 3.39 1.59
C ARG A 142 6.28 4.75 0.93
N ASN A 143 6.57 4.78 -0.38
CA ASN A 143 6.76 6.01 -1.12
C ASN A 143 5.42 6.66 -1.49
N ALA A 144 4.45 5.86 -1.95
CA ALA A 144 3.13 6.34 -2.32
C ALA A 144 2.42 7.04 -1.15
N ARG A 145 2.56 6.52 0.08
CA ARG A 145 2.02 7.15 1.31
C ARG A 145 2.56 8.55 1.59
N LYS A 146 3.71 8.94 1.01
CA LYS A 146 4.31 10.28 1.16
C LYS A 146 3.78 11.27 0.13
N ILE A 147 3.07 10.80 -0.90
CA ILE A 147 2.49 11.65 -1.93
C ILE A 147 1.22 12.30 -1.35
N ALA A 148 1.20 13.63 -1.29
CA ALA A 148 0.20 14.38 -0.52
C ALA A 148 -1.25 14.11 -0.94
N ASN A 149 -1.51 13.85 -2.22
CA ASN A 149 -2.85 13.59 -2.74
C ASN A 149 -3.20 12.09 -2.86
N VAL A 150 -2.36 11.19 -2.32
CA VAL A 150 -2.69 9.76 -2.21
C VAL A 150 -3.33 9.52 -0.85
N PRO A 151 -4.66 9.27 -0.78
CA PRO A 151 -5.31 9.03 0.49
C PRO A 151 -4.89 7.69 1.08
N HIS A 152 -4.61 7.65 2.38
CA HIS A 152 -4.32 6.39 3.09
C HIS A 152 -5.59 5.58 3.32
N THR A 153 -6.75 6.24 3.37
CA THR A 153 -8.07 5.62 3.53
C THR A 153 -9.08 6.37 2.66
N LEU A 154 -9.93 5.64 1.95
CA LEU A 154 -11.07 6.13 1.19
C LEU A 154 -12.27 6.36 2.11
N PRO A 155 -13.19 7.28 1.77
CA PRO A 155 -14.38 7.55 2.58
C PRO A 155 -15.38 6.39 2.63
N VAL A 156 -15.16 5.34 1.85
CA VAL A 156 -16.04 4.16 1.75
C VAL A 156 -15.22 2.88 1.89
N PRO A 157 -15.72 1.86 2.61
CA PRO A 157 -15.03 0.58 2.78
C PRO A 157 -15.19 -0.28 1.51
N VAL A 158 -14.31 -0.06 0.54
CA VAL A 158 -14.35 -0.73 -0.76
C VAL A 158 -13.01 -1.34 -1.12
N ASP A 159 -13.06 -2.47 -1.82
CA ASP A 159 -11.92 -3.10 -2.45
C ASP A 159 -11.78 -2.59 -3.89
N VAL A 160 -10.69 -1.91 -4.21
CA VAL A 160 -10.51 -1.29 -5.52
C VAL A 160 -9.03 -1.15 -5.90
N HIS A 161 -8.75 -1.28 -7.20
CA HIS A 161 -7.48 -0.90 -7.80
C HIS A 161 -7.63 0.43 -8.54
N VAL A 162 -6.89 1.45 -8.12
CA VAL A 162 -6.86 2.78 -8.75
C VAL A 162 -5.53 2.95 -9.47
N ARG A 163 -5.57 3.43 -10.72
CA ARG A 163 -4.36 3.68 -11.52
C ARG A 163 -4.25 5.14 -11.89
N GLY A 164 -3.02 5.62 -11.94
CA GLY A 164 -2.73 6.99 -12.36
C GLY A 164 -1.25 7.17 -12.63
N GLU A 165 -0.85 8.43 -12.74
CA GLU A 165 0.52 8.83 -13.01
C GLU A 165 1.07 9.63 -11.84
N VAL A 166 2.26 9.27 -11.35
CA VAL A 166 3.05 10.11 -10.46
C VAL A 166 3.86 11.06 -11.33
N VAL A 167 3.66 12.36 -11.14
CA VAL A 167 4.35 13.41 -11.88
C VAL A 167 5.12 14.32 -10.92
N MET A 168 6.22 14.87 -11.42
CA MET A 168 6.91 15.98 -10.76
C MET A 168 6.52 17.29 -11.47
N PRO A 169 6.05 18.31 -10.75
CA PRO A 169 5.80 19.62 -11.35
C PRO A 169 7.09 20.18 -11.97
N LEU A 170 6.95 20.86 -13.11
CA LEU A 170 8.03 21.68 -13.65
C LEU A 170 8.19 22.91 -12.73
N ALA A 171 9.43 23.35 -12.55
CA ALA A 171 9.78 24.52 -11.73
C ALA A 171 9.33 25.84 -12.36
#